data_AF-A0A0R2DSL7-F1
#
_entry.id   AF-A0A0R2DSL7-F1
#
_cell.length_a   1.000
_cell.length_b   1.000
_cell.length_c   1.000
_cell.angle_alpha   90.00
_cell.angle_beta   90.00
_cell.angle_gamma   90.00
#
_symmetry.space_group_name_H-M   'P 1'
#
loop_
_entity.id
_entity.type
_entity.pdbx_description
1 polymer ?
#
loop_
_entity_poly.entity_id
_entity_poly.type
_entity_poly.pdbx_seq_one_letter_code
_entity_poly.pdbx_strand_id
1 'polypeptide(L)'
;MKWIKWLTVAVVTLGVAGGAIVPANASSTTVPKSIRGTYYSYGHLDAKMKISAHKVTLKLKGTKPFVLTSKAKHQAKRIRYKKVGKYFKLAKGSYFPSDKLRLVKVTVDGEKYHVLRNYTGKYEWDYIKGTKLNWGLLD
;
A
#
# COMPACT_ATOMS: atom_id res chain seq x y z
N MET A 1 23.72 -12.54 -69.81
CA MET A 1 24.14 -11.89 -68.54
C MET A 1 22.95 -11.12 -67.99
N LYS A 2 22.67 -11.29 -66.69
CA LYS A 2 21.97 -10.35 -65.80
C LYS A 2 20.50 -10.60 -65.36
N TRP A 3 20.42 -11.40 -64.28
CA TRP A 3 19.61 -11.30 -63.03
C TRP A 3 18.09 -11.56 -63.06
N ILE A 4 17.76 -12.82 -62.75
CA ILE A 4 16.49 -13.26 -62.18
C ILE A 4 16.34 -12.60 -60.80
N LYS A 5 15.36 -11.71 -60.65
CA LYS A 5 14.99 -11.13 -59.35
C LYS A 5 14.14 -12.15 -58.59
N TRP A 6 14.76 -12.74 -57.57
CA TRP A 6 14.07 -13.51 -56.55
C TRP A 6 13.15 -12.58 -55.76
N LEU A 7 11.84 -12.76 -55.90
CA LEU A 7 10.85 -12.08 -55.07
C LEU A 7 10.56 -13.00 -53.89
N THR A 8 11.18 -12.68 -52.76
CA THR A 8 11.02 -13.34 -51.47
C THR A 8 9.56 -13.20 -51.04
N VAL A 9 8.81 -14.30 -51.04
CA VAL A 9 7.49 -14.36 -50.42
C VAL A 9 7.69 -14.24 -48.90
N ALA A 10 7.44 -13.05 -48.36
CA ALA A 10 7.35 -12.87 -46.92
C ALA A 10 6.10 -13.61 -46.44
N VAL A 11 6.28 -14.83 -45.95
CA VAL A 11 5.27 -15.51 -45.15
C VAL A 11 5.08 -14.67 -43.89
N VAL A 12 4.02 -13.86 -43.86
CA VAL A 12 3.51 -13.27 -42.63
C VAL A 12 2.96 -14.43 -41.82
N THR A 13 3.81 -15.09 -41.04
CA THR A 13 3.36 -15.91 -39.94
C THR A 13 2.58 -14.96 -39.02
N LEU A 14 1.25 -15.05 -39.09
CA LEU A 14 0.35 -14.60 -38.03
C LEU A 14 0.75 -15.37 -36.77
N GLY A 15 1.78 -14.85 -36.10
CA GLY A 15 2.14 -15.25 -34.76
C GLY A 15 0.94 -14.91 -33.90
N VAL A 16 0.10 -15.91 -33.67
CA VAL A 16 -0.81 -16.00 -32.53
C VAL A 16 0.09 -15.99 -31.29
N ALA A 17 0.64 -14.82 -30.97
CA ALA A 17 1.24 -14.56 -29.69
C ALA A 17 0.06 -14.50 -28.73
N GLY A 18 -0.23 -15.65 -28.13
CA GLY A 18 -1.24 -15.82 -27.10
C GLY A 18 -1.18 -14.63 -26.17
N GLY A 19 -2.19 -13.76 -26.29
CA GLY A 19 -2.41 -12.67 -25.38
C GLY A 19 -2.76 -13.29 -24.05
N ALA A 20 -1.75 -13.65 -23.26
CA ALA A 20 -1.91 -13.74 -21.84
C ALA A 20 -2.46 -12.38 -21.43
N ILE A 21 -3.77 -12.32 -21.21
CA ILE A 21 -4.43 -11.20 -20.57
C ILE A 21 -3.81 -11.19 -19.18
N VAL A 22 -2.70 -10.46 -19.01
CA VAL A 22 -2.17 -10.17 -17.68
C VAL A 22 -3.21 -9.22 -17.11
N PRO A 23 -4.05 -9.61 -16.14
CA PRO A 23 -4.93 -8.66 -15.52
C PRO A 23 -4.04 -7.65 -14.80
N ALA A 24 -3.84 -6.49 -15.43
CA ALA A 24 -3.18 -5.37 -14.80
C ALA A 24 -4.07 -4.93 -13.64
N ASN A 25 -3.84 -5.50 -12.45
CA ASN A 25 -4.53 -5.08 -11.23
C ASN A 25 -4.14 -3.63 -10.97
N ALA A 26 -4.97 -2.71 -11.47
CA ALA A 26 -4.79 -1.27 -11.42
C ALA A 26 -4.84 -0.79 -9.97
N SER A 27 -3.88 0.05 -9.61
CA SER A 27 -3.89 0.69 -8.30
C SER A 27 -4.92 1.81 -8.28
N SER A 28 -5.84 1.79 -7.33
CA SER A 28 -6.85 2.85 -7.14
C SER A 28 -6.26 4.05 -6.39
N THR A 29 -6.74 5.25 -6.68
CA THR A 29 -6.43 6.46 -5.89
C THR A 29 -7.41 6.67 -4.73
N THR A 30 -8.35 5.74 -4.56
CA THR A 30 -9.37 5.75 -3.51
C THR A 30 -9.17 4.57 -2.56
N VAL A 31 -8.97 4.87 -1.29
CA VAL A 31 -8.83 3.88 -0.21
C VAL A 31 -10.21 3.29 0.11
N PRO A 32 -10.39 1.96 0.22
CA PRO A 32 -11.68 1.36 0.58
C PRO A 32 -12.11 1.72 2.00
N LYS A 33 -13.43 1.80 2.24
CA LYS A 33 -14.02 2.19 3.53
C LYS A 33 -13.53 1.33 4.71
N SER A 34 -13.26 0.04 4.48
CA SER A 34 -12.84 -0.91 5.52
C SER A 34 -11.56 -0.53 6.25
N ILE A 35 -10.60 0.11 5.57
CA ILE A 35 -9.31 0.53 6.16
C ILE A 35 -9.27 2.03 6.49
N ARG A 36 -10.37 2.75 6.31
CA ARG A 36 -10.45 4.18 6.69
C ARG A 36 -10.60 4.30 8.20
N GLY A 37 -10.03 5.37 8.73
CA GLY A 37 -10.12 5.68 10.15
C GLY A 37 -8.90 6.45 10.66
N THR A 38 -8.92 6.72 11.96
CA THR A 38 -7.76 7.19 12.72
C THR A 38 -7.18 6.00 13.44
N TYR A 39 -5.87 5.85 13.38
CA TYR A 39 -5.13 4.77 14.00
C TYR A 39 -3.98 5.34 14.82
N TYR A 40 -3.73 4.75 15.98
CA TYR A 40 -2.66 5.11 16.90
C TYR A 40 -1.72 3.93 17.03
N SER A 41 -0.42 4.15 16.93
CA SER A 41 0.54 3.08 17.13
C SER A 41 0.41 2.50 18.53
N TYR A 42 0.50 1.19 18.57
CA TYR A 42 0.68 0.40 19.77
C TYR A 42 2.06 -0.22 19.62
N GLY A 43 3.06 0.40 20.24
CA GLY A 43 4.45 0.01 20.06
C GLY A 43 5.44 0.99 20.68
N HIS A 44 6.70 0.71 20.38
CA HIS A 44 7.85 1.58 20.63
C HIS A 44 7.78 2.99 20.01
N LEU A 45 6.83 3.27 19.11
CA LEU A 45 6.68 4.60 18.52
C LEU A 45 5.36 5.24 18.93
N ASP A 46 5.38 6.54 19.21
CA ASP A 46 4.17 7.37 19.29
C ASP A 46 3.88 7.97 17.91
N ALA A 47 2.93 7.37 17.20
CA ALA A 47 2.54 7.70 15.85
C ALA A 47 1.03 7.68 15.68
N LYS A 48 0.53 8.64 14.90
CA LYS A 48 -0.89 8.77 14.53
C LYS A 48 -1.02 8.68 13.02
N MET A 49 -1.82 7.74 12.56
CA MET A 49 -2.15 7.56 11.15
C MET A 49 -3.62 7.87 10.90
N LYS A 50 -3.92 8.68 9.88
CA LYS A 50 -5.28 8.99 9.44
C LYS A 50 -5.44 8.57 8.00
N ILE A 51 -6.39 7.68 7.73
CA ILE A 51 -6.70 7.14 6.41
C ILE A 51 -8.09 7.61 6.00
N SER A 52 -8.14 8.45 4.99
CA SER A 52 -9.35 8.94 4.32
C SER A 52 -9.43 8.39 2.89
N ALA A 53 -10.54 8.64 2.19
CA ALA A 53 -10.74 8.17 0.82
C ALA A 53 -9.59 8.55 -0.12
N HIS A 54 -9.13 9.79 -0.05
CA HIS A 54 -8.17 10.37 -1.00
C HIS A 54 -6.92 10.97 -0.34
N LYS A 55 -6.74 10.70 0.96
CA LYS A 55 -5.68 11.28 1.76
C LYS A 55 -5.26 10.30 2.84
N VAL A 56 -3.96 10.09 2.99
CA VAL A 56 -3.38 9.37 4.12
C VAL A 56 -2.36 10.27 4.78
N THR A 57 -2.38 10.33 6.11
CA THR A 57 -1.45 11.13 6.90
C THR A 57 -0.86 10.24 7.98
N LEU A 58 0.47 10.27 8.12
CA LEU A 58 1.20 9.63 9.20
C LEU A 58 2.01 10.70 9.93
N LYS A 59 1.82 10.81 11.24
CA LYS A 59 2.54 11.75 12.09
C LYS A 59 3.23 10.97 13.19
N LEU A 60 4.55 11.03 13.25
CA LEU A 60 5.32 10.56 14.40
C LEU A 60 5.53 11.74 15.36
N LYS A 61 5.56 11.48 16.67
CA LYS A 61 5.87 12.49 17.69
C LYS A 61 7.20 13.18 17.37
N GLY A 62 7.25 14.50 17.49
CA GLY A 62 8.45 15.31 17.18
C GLY A 62 8.78 15.52 15.69
N THR A 63 8.06 14.90 14.75
CA THR A 63 8.40 14.98 13.30
C THR A 63 7.34 15.71 12.48
N LYS A 64 7.66 16.16 11.26
CA LYS A 64 6.63 16.68 10.32
C LYS A 64 5.73 15.54 9.82
N PRO A 65 4.41 15.77 9.64
CA PRO A 65 3.52 14.73 9.14
C PRO A 65 3.87 14.36 7.69
N PHE A 66 3.94 13.07 7.42
CA PHE A 66 4.01 12.53 6.07
C PHE A 66 2.59 12.43 5.50
N VAL A 67 2.38 12.94 4.28
CA VAL A 67 1.05 13.01 3.66
C VAL A 67 1.09 12.41 2.25
N LEU A 68 0.13 11.54 1.95
CA LEU A 68 -0.21 11.05 0.63
C LEU A 68 -1.57 11.61 0.20
N THR A 69 -1.70 12.07 -1.04
CA THR A 69 -2.99 12.51 -1.61
C THR A 69 -3.21 11.96 -3.01
N SER A 70 -4.47 11.81 -3.45
CA SER A 70 -4.82 11.32 -4.79
C SER A 70 -4.31 12.19 -5.93
N LYS A 71 -4.24 13.50 -5.69
CA LYS A 71 -3.85 14.51 -6.70
C LYS A 71 -2.43 15.06 -6.52
N ALA A 72 -1.57 14.41 -5.73
CA ALA A 72 -0.20 14.90 -5.54
C ALA A 72 0.57 14.92 -6.88
N LYS A 73 1.23 16.06 -7.19
CA LYS A 73 2.07 16.19 -8.40
C LYS A 73 3.20 15.15 -8.41
N HIS A 74 3.96 15.05 -7.31
CA HIS A 74 5.01 14.04 -7.16
C HIS A 74 4.45 12.64 -6.90
N GLN A 75 4.92 11.66 -7.67
CA GLN A 75 4.44 10.28 -7.59
C GLN A 75 4.66 9.65 -6.21
N ALA A 76 5.77 9.94 -5.53
CA ALA A 76 6.07 9.44 -4.18
C ALA A 76 5.15 9.99 -3.07
N LYS A 77 4.38 11.04 -3.37
CA LYS A 77 3.36 11.61 -2.47
C LYS A 77 1.94 11.29 -2.95
N ARG A 78 1.80 10.54 -4.04
CA ARG A 78 0.51 10.19 -4.60
C ARG A 78 0.00 8.91 -3.96
N ILE A 79 -1.20 8.95 -3.41
CA ILE A 79 -1.82 7.75 -2.87
C ILE A 79 -2.11 6.76 -4.01
N ARG A 80 -1.65 5.52 -3.84
CA ARG A 80 -2.02 4.40 -4.70
C ARG A 80 -2.33 3.22 -3.79
N TYR A 81 -3.53 2.69 -3.93
CA TYR A 81 -4.04 1.55 -3.19
C TYR A 81 -4.08 0.33 -4.10
N LYS A 82 -3.58 -0.80 -3.60
CA LYS A 82 -3.77 -2.10 -4.23
C LYS A 82 -4.00 -3.17 -3.18
N LYS A 83 -5.06 -3.97 -3.32
CA LYS A 83 -5.26 -5.17 -2.50
C LYS A 83 -4.43 -6.31 -3.11
N VAL A 84 -3.65 -7.00 -2.29
CA VAL A 84 -2.87 -8.18 -2.68
C VAL A 84 -3.13 -9.28 -1.68
N GLY A 85 -4.05 -10.20 -2.01
CA GLY A 85 -4.56 -11.20 -1.07
C GLY A 85 -5.16 -10.55 0.17
N LYS A 86 -4.60 -10.89 1.34
CA LYS A 86 -4.99 -10.32 2.65
C LYS A 86 -4.34 -8.97 2.97
N TYR A 87 -3.43 -8.49 2.13
CA TYR A 87 -2.65 -7.27 2.35
C TYR A 87 -3.15 -6.10 1.50
N PHE A 88 -2.84 -4.90 1.97
CA PHE A 88 -3.07 -3.64 1.31
C PHE A 88 -1.73 -2.95 1.07
N LYS A 89 -1.49 -2.55 -0.17
CA LYS A 89 -0.35 -1.73 -0.60
C LYS A 89 -0.80 -0.28 -0.65
N LEU A 90 -0.13 0.59 0.08
CA LEU A 90 -0.19 2.04 -0.10
C LEU A 90 1.15 2.52 -0.70
N ALA A 91 1.11 3.51 -1.59
CA ALA A 91 2.30 3.98 -2.30
C ALA A 91 3.45 4.40 -1.37
N LYS A 92 4.66 3.99 -1.75
CA LYS A 92 5.93 4.16 -1.04
C LYS A 92 6.42 5.59 -1.12
N GLY A 93 6.43 6.31 0.01
CA GLY A 93 7.42 7.36 0.26
C GLY A 93 8.48 6.84 1.22
N SER A 94 9.62 7.53 1.33
CA SER A 94 10.75 7.15 2.20
C SER A 94 10.38 6.90 3.67
N TYR A 95 9.26 7.44 4.13
CA TYR A 95 8.78 7.32 5.51
C TYR A 95 7.40 6.67 5.62
N PHE A 96 6.84 6.12 4.54
CA PHE A 96 5.56 5.44 4.64
C PHE A 96 5.78 3.97 5.04
N PRO A 97 5.14 3.51 6.14
CA PRO A 97 5.26 2.17 6.64
C PRO A 97 4.70 1.17 5.63
N SER A 98 5.63 0.59 4.88
CA SER A 98 5.55 -0.59 4.01
C SER A 98 4.46 -0.68 2.92
N ASP A 99 4.68 -1.67 2.06
CA ASP A 99 3.77 -2.14 1.03
C ASP A 99 2.87 -3.30 1.54
N LYS A 100 2.81 -3.53 2.84
CA LYS A 100 2.04 -4.64 3.43
C LYS A 100 1.34 -4.14 4.68
N LEU A 101 0.12 -3.65 4.51
CA LEU A 101 -0.81 -3.36 5.60
C LEU A 101 -1.86 -4.46 5.68
N ARG A 102 -2.27 -4.89 6.87
CA ARG A 102 -3.31 -5.91 7.06
C ARG A 102 -4.25 -5.49 8.18
N LEU A 103 -5.56 -5.63 7.95
CA LEU A 103 -6.53 -5.54 9.05
C LEU A 103 -6.47 -6.84 9.85
N VAL A 104 -6.22 -6.73 11.15
CA VAL A 104 -6.26 -7.85 12.09
C VAL A 104 -6.98 -7.42 13.36
N LYS A 105 -7.30 -8.40 14.21
CA LYS A 105 -7.80 -8.18 15.57
C LYS A 105 -6.70 -8.62 16.53
N VAL A 106 -6.46 -7.85 17.57
CA VAL A 106 -5.51 -8.18 18.63
C VAL A 106 -6.20 -7.98 19.97
N THR A 107 -5.74 -8.71 20.98
CA THR A 107 -6.15 -8.51 22.36
C THR A 107 -5.04 -7.77 23.09
N VAL A 108 -5.37 -6.68 23.77
CA VAL A 108 -4.47 -5.91 24.65
C VAL A 108 -5.18 -5.75 25.98
N ASP A 109 -4.55 -6.17 27.08
CA ASP A 109 -5.10 -6.08 28.44
C ASP A 109 -6.53 -6.65 28.57
N GLY A 110 -6.77 -7.79 27.90
CA GLY A 110 -8.09 -8.45 27.89
C GLY A 110 -9.12 -7.86 26.91
N GLU A 111 -8.87 -6.68 26.34
CA GLU A 111 -9.77 -6.02 25.40
C GLU A 111 -9.40 -6.29 23.93
N LYS A 112 -10.41 -6.47 23.08
CA LYS A 112 -10.23 -6.76 21.65
C LYS A 112 -10.25 -5.49 20.81
N TYR A 113 -9.17 -5.27 20.07
CA TYR A 113 -8.99 -4.10 19.21
C TYR A 113 -8.91 -4.47 17.74
N HIS A 114 -9.45 -3.61 16.89
CA HIS A 114 -9.20 -3.65 15.45
C HIS A 114 -7.92 -2.88 15.16
N VAL A 115 -6.97 -3.52 14.49
CA VAL A 115 -5.68 -2.89 14.19
C VAL A 115 -5.35 -2.98 12.71
N LEU A 116 -4.63 -1.97 12.25
CA LEU A 116 -3.94 -2.02 10.96
C LEU A 116 -2.50 -2.40 11.24
N ARG A 117 -2.16 -3.66 11.01
CA ARG A 117 -0.79 -4.16 11.14
C ARG A 117 0.03 -3.77 9.92
N ASN A 118 1.18 -3.17 10.16
CA ASN A 118 2.16 -2.83 9.16
C ASN A 118 3.36 -3.79 9.21
N TYR A 119 3.81 -4.28 8.05
CA TYR A 119 4.95 -5.18 7.95
C TYR A 119 6.12 -4.50 7.22
N THR A 120 7.09 -3.97 7.96
CA THR A 120 8.31 -3.37 7.39
C THR A 120 9.47 -4.35 7.51
N GLY A 121 9.82 -5.05 6.43
CA GLY A 121 10.89 -6.06 6.47
C GLY A 121 10.52 -7.24 7.36
N LYS A 122 11.31 -7.47 8.42
CA LYS A 122 11.05 -8.48 9.47
C LYS A 122 10.23 -7.95 10.66
N TYR A 123 9.86 -6.66 10.65
CA TYR A 123 9.19 -6.02 11.77
C TYR A 123 7.69 -5.84 11.53
N GLU A 124 6.90 -6.05 12.58
CA GLU A 124 5.44 -5.90 12.60
C GLU A 124 5.00 -4.85 13.60
N TRP A 125 4.27 -3.84 13.13
CA TRP A 125 3.88 -2.68 13.92
C TRP A 125 2.36 -2.55 13.88
N ASP A 126 1.71 -2.56 15.04
CA ASP A 126 0.27 -2.46 15.13
C ASP A 126 -0.19 -1.02 15.34
N TYR A 127 -1.20 -0.61 14.57
CA TYR A 127 -1.88 0.64 14.78
C TYR A 127 -3.34 0.38 15.16
N ILE A 128 -3.71 0.70 16.40
CA ILE A 128 -5.05 0.53 16.97
C ILE A 128 -6.00 1.57 16.39
N LYS A 129 -7.13 1.11 15.89
CA LYS A 129 -8.17 1.97 15.33
C LYS A 129 -8.91 2.70 16.45
N GLY A 130 -8.99 4.02 16.37
CA GLY A 130 -9.83 4.87 17.22
C GLY A 130 -9.25 5.17 18.61
N THR A 131 -8.50 4.23 19.19
CA THR A 131 -8.02 4.32 20.58
C THR A 131 -6.51 4.53 20.63
N LYS A 132 -6.06 5.54 21.38
CA LYS A 132 -4.65 5.67 21.78
C LYS A 132 -4.51 4.94 23.11
N LEU A 133 -3.77 3.83 23.12
CA LEU A 133 -3.39 3.17 24.36
C LEU A 133 -2.13 3.84 24.91
N ASN A 134 -2.14 4.12 26.21
CA ASN A 134 -0.92 4.51 26.90
C ASN A 134 -0.06 3.26 27.09
N TRP A 135 1.20 3.36 26.72
CA TRP A 135 2.18 2.38 27.13
C TRP A 135 2.42 2.61 28.62
N GLY A 136 1.83 1.78 29.47
CA GLY A 136 2.49 1.46 30.73
C GLY A 136 3.78 0.75 30.35
N LEU A 137 4.90 1.15 30.94
CA LEU A 137 6.01 0.20 31.06
C LEU A 137 5.38 -1.08 31.64
N LEU A 138 5.71 -2.22 31.06
CA LEU A 138 5.63 -3.44 31.86
C LEU A 138 6.56 -3.17 33.03
N ASP A 139 5.98 -2.87 34.19
CA ASP A 139 6.72 -2.79 35.45
C ASP A 139 7.40 -4.16 35.73
#